data_AF-A0AAW9IBV1-F1
#
_entry.id   AF-A0AAW9IBV1-F1
#
_cell.length_a   1.000
_cell.length_b   1.000
_cell.length_c   1.000
_cell.angle_alpha   90.00
_cell.angle_beta   90.00
_cell.angle_gamma   90.00
#
_symmetry.space_group_name_H-M   'P 1'
#
loop_
_entity.id
_entity.type
_entity.pdbx_description
1 polymer ?
#
loop_
_entity_poly.entity_id
_entity_poly.type
_entity_poly.pdbx_seq_one_letter_code
_entity_poly.pdbx_strand_id
1 'polypeptide(L)'
;VVPSIFITGANIAFFGPLEGFIVSLIGETIGGYVSFILYRLGFKKKIEGLKDKNKLLKAIIEGKGHRIGFLIFEGRLIPFIPSGFVTLAASISNVNKFIFVIATFFGKIPSIALEALISYD
;
A
#
# COMPACT_ATOMS: atom_id res chain seq x y z
N VAL A 1 -10.20 10.99 3.35
CA VAL A 1 -9.19 10.35 2.47
C VAL A 1 -9.09 11.23 1.25
N VAL A 2 -7.95 11.87 1.00
CA VAL A 2 -7.73 12.58 -0.26
C VAL A 2 -7.33 11.52 -1.29
N PRO A 3 -8.05 11.37 -2.41
CA PRO A 3 -7.66 10.42 -3.46
C PRO A 3 -6.24 10.70 -3.94
N SER A 4 -5.42 9.64 -4.07
CA SER A 4 -4.01 9.75 -4.47
C SER A 4 -3.83 10.51 -5.79
N ILE A 5 -4.80 10.38 -6.71
CA ILE A 5 -4.78 11.05 -8.01
C ILE A 5 -4.65 12.57 -7.94
N PHE A 6 -5.15 13.22 -6.88
CA PHE A 6 -4.97 14.67 -6.71
C PHE A 6 -3.52 15.04 -6.39
N ILE A 7 -2.85 14.22 -5.56
CA ILE A 7 -1.45 14.43 -5.19
C ILE A 7 -0.55 14.08 -6.37
N THR A 8 -0.80 12.95 -7.03
CA THR A 8 -0.07 12.53 -8.23
C THR A 8 -0.20 13.58 -9.34
N GLY A 9 -1.43 14.04 -9.63
CA GLY A 9 -1.69 15.08 -10.62
C GLY A 9 -1.01 16.41 -10.30
N ALA A 10 -1.01 16.84 -9.03
CA ALA A 10 -0.28 18.04 -8.61
C ALA A 10 1.24 17.91 -8.83
N ASN A 11 1.82 16.75 -8.49
CA ASN A 11 3.24 16.49 -8.72
C ASN A 11 3.58 16.48 -10.21
N ILE A 12 2.74 15.90 -11.07
CA ILE A 12 2.95 15.87 -12.52
C ILE A 12 2.82 17.26 -13.12
N ALA A 13 1.83 18.04 -12.70
CA ALA A 13 1.66 19.42 -13.15
C ALA A 13 2.86 20.31 -12.78
N PHE A 14 3.48 20.06 -11.63
CA PHE A 14 4.61 20.87 -11.14
C PHE A 14 5.98 20.40 -11.65
N PHE A 15 6.24 19.09 -11.66
CA PHE A 15 7.55 18.52 -11.98
C PHE A 15 7.63 17.89 -13.38
N GLY A 16 6.50 17.71 -14.06
CA GLY A 16 6.39 16.96 -15.33
C GLY A 16 6.11 15.47 -15.10
N PRO A 17 5.78 14.71 -16.17
CA PRO A 17 5.27 13.34 -16.05
C PRO A 17 6.24 12.36 -15.40
N LEU A 18 7.52 12.39 -15.80
CA LEU A 18 8.54 11.47 -15.32
C LEU A 18 8.95 11.76 -13.88
N GLU A 19 9.33 13.01 -13.58
CA GLU A 19 9.74 13.42 -12.24
C GLU A 19 8.56 13.36 -11.26
N GLY A 20 7.37 13.79 -11.69
CA GLY A 20 6.14 13.70 -10.91
C GLY A 20 5.75 12.26 -10.58
N PHE A 21 5.95 11.33 -11.52
CA PHE A 21 5.79 9.89 -11.28
C PHE A 21 6.76 9.37 -10.21
N ILE A 22 8.05 9.68 -10.33
CA ILE A 22 9.08 9.20 -9.38
C ILE A 22 8.82 9.74 -7.97
N VAL A 23 8.57 11.05 -7.85
CA VAL A 23 8.28 11.70 -6.56
C VAL A 23 7.02 11.10 -5.93
N SER A 24 5.96 10.86 -6.73
CA SER A 24 4.72 10.26 -6.24
C SER A 24 4.92 8.82 -5.78
N LEU A 25 5.69 8.02 -6.53
CA LEU A 25 5.96 6.62 -6.19
C LEU A 25 6.76 6.49 -4.89
N ILE A 26 7.80 7.32 -4.72
CA ILE A 26 8.61 7.34 -3.50
C ILE A 26 7.77 7.85 -2.33
N GLY A 27 7.05 8.96 -2.51
CA GLY A 27 6.21 9.56 -1.48
C GLY A 27 5.12 8.62 -0.97
N GLU A 28 4.43 7.94 -1.88
CA GLU A 28 3.40 6.95 -1.52
C GLU A 28 4.01 5.74 -0.81
N THR A 29 5.18 5.27 -1.25
CA THR A 29 5.87 4.14 -0.61
C THR A 29 6.31 4.50 0.82
N ILE A 30 6.87 5.69 1.02
CA ILE A 30 7.28 6.19 2.35
C ILE A 30 6.06 6.38 3.24
N GLY A 31 5.02 7.07 2.76
CA GLY A 31 3.79 7.30 3.52
C GLY A 31 3.06 6.01 3.89
N GLY A 32 3.03 5.04 2.97
CA GLY A 32 2.51 3.70 3.19
C GLY A 32 3.33 2.92 4.23
N TYR A 33 4.65 3.03 4.20
CA TYR A 33 5.54 2.40 5.18
C TYR A 33 5.39 2.99 6.59
N VAL A 34 5.31 4.31 6.70
CA VAL A 34 5.06 4.98 7.99
C VAL A 34 3.71 4.53 8.56
N SER A 35 2.66 4.55 7.73
CA SER A 35 1.32 4.10 8.12
C SER A 35 1.31 2.63 8.54
N PHE A 36 2.03 1.76 7.82
CA PHE A 36 2.20 0.36 8.17
C PHE A 36 2.82 0.18 9.56
N ILE A 37 3.86 0.95 9.90
CA ILE A 37 4.48 0.89 11.23
C ILE A 37 3.48 1.36 12.29
N LEU A 38 2.84 2.51 12.09
CA LEU A 38 1.89 3.07 13.06
C LEU A 38 0.74 2.11 13.34
N TYR A 39 0.15 1.53 12.30
CA TYR A 39 -0.93 0.56 12.45
C TYR A 39 -0.47 -0.73 13.09
N ARG A 40 0.74 -1.20 12.77
CA ARG A 40 1.30 -2.40 13.40
C ARG A 40 1.55 -2.20 14.89
N LEU A 41 2.05 -1.03 15.30
CA LEU A 41 2.28 -0.72 16.70
C LEU A 41 0.96 -0.54 17.47
N GLY A 42 -0.03 0.16 16.88
CA GLY A 42 -1.29 0.48 17.53
C GLY A 42 -2.32 -0.66 17.55
N PHE A 43 -2.45 -1.41 16.45
CA PHE A 43 -3.57 -2.34 16.26
C PHE A 43 -3.20 -3.82 16.33
N LYS A 44 -1.94 -4.20 16.03
CA LYS A 44 -1.56 -5.62 15.93
C LYS A 44 -1.90 -6.41 17.19
N LYS A 45 -1.49 -5.94 18.37
CA LYS A 45 -1.75 -6.63 19.66
C LYS A 45 -3.25 -6.78 19.95
N LYS A 46 -4.04 -5.75 19.65
CA LYS A 46 -5.49 -5.77 19.88
C LYS A 46 -6.21 -6.73 18.94
N ILE A 47 -5.76 -6.80 17.69
CA ILE A 47 -6.36 -7.64 16.64
C ILE A 47 -5.90 -9.10 16.73
N GLU A 48 -4.68 -9.36 17.21
CA GLU A 48 -4.21 -10.72 17.50
C GLU A 48 -5.10 -11.45 18.51
N GLY A 49 -5.65 -10.74 19.51
CA GLY A 49 -6.63 -11.31 20.45
C GLY A 49 -8.00 -11.62 19.84
N LEU A 50 -8.29 -11.15 18.62
CA LEU A 50 -9.55 -11.38 17.89
C LEU A 50 -9.39 -12.42 16.79
N LYS A 51 -8.21 -13.03 16.66
CA LYS A 51 -7.81 -13.91 15.56
C LYS A 51 -8.78 -15.06 15.31
N ASP A 52 -9.32 -15.69 16.35
CA ASP A 52 -10.21 -16.85 16.21
C ASP A 52 -11.67 -16.49 15.94
N LYS A 53 -12.01 -15.19 15.87
CA LYS A 53 -13.39 -14.76 15.56
C LYS A 53 -13.75 -14.93 14.09
N ASN A 54 -12.78 -14.96 13.16
CA ASN A 54 -13.04 -15.08 11.73
C ASN A 54 -11.87 -15.78 11.01
N LYS A 55 -12.19 -16.77 10.16
CA LYS A 55 -11.21 -17.52 9.35
C LYS A 55 -10.36 -16.61 8.45
N LEU A 56 -10.97 -15.57 7.86
CA LEU A 56 -10.25 -14.60 7.03
C LEU A 56 -9.26 -13.78 7.85
N LEU A 57 -9.69 -13.31 9.03
CA LEU A 57 -8.83 -12.53 9.92
C LEU A 57 -7.65 -13.36 10.41
N LYS A 58 -7.88 -14.62 10.76
CA LYS A 58 -6.84 -15.58 11.10
C LYS A 58 -5.81 -15.74 9.99
N ALA A 59 -6.27 -15.94 8.74
CA ALA A 59 -5.40 -16.09 7.58
C ALA A 59 -4.53 -14.85 7.32
N ILE A 60 -5.07 -13.64 7.52
CA ILE A 60 -4.32 -12.39 7.37
C ILE A 60 -3.26 -12.26 8.47
N ILE A 61 -3.63 -12.48 9.74
CA ILE A 61 -2.71 -12.37 10.88
C ILE A 61 -1.57 -13.39 10.77
N GLU A 62 -1.86 -14.64 10.41
CA GLU A 62 -0.87 -15.69 10.22
C GLU A 62 -0.05 -15.54 8.93
N GLY A 63 -0.53 -14.73 7.99
CA GLY A 63 0.13 -14.43 6.74
C GLY A 63 1.55 -13.91 6.95
N LYS A 64 2.53 -14.60 6.37
CA LYS A 64 3.96 -14.27 6.46
C LYS A 64 4.70 -14.59 5.16
N GLY A 65 5.92 -14.08 5.03
CA GLY A 65 6.80 -14.37 3.90
C GLY A 65 6.29 -13.84 2.56
N HIS A 66 6.67 -14.50 1.47
CA HIS A 66 6.36 -14.04 0.11
C HIS A 66 4.89 -14.13 -0.26
N ARG A 67 4.14 -15.11 0.29
CA ARG A 67 2.71 -15.29 -0.04
C ARG A 67 1.87 -14.06 0.30
N ILE A 68 2.07 -13.50 1.49
CA ILE A 68 1.36 -12.27 1.88
C ILE A 68 1.91 -11.05 1.13
N GLY A 69 3.20 -11.08 0.76
CA GLY A 69 3.81 -10.08 -0.14
C GLY A 69 3.14 -10.04 -1.51
N PHE A 70 2.87 -11.19 -2.12
CA PHE A 70 2.13 -11.30 -3.38
C PHE A 70 0.71 -10.76 -3.25
N LEU A 71 -0.01 -11.09 -2.17
CA LEU A 71 -1.35 -10.55 -1.92
C LEU A 71 -1.34 -9.02 -1.75
N ILE A 72 -0.31 -8.46 -1.11
CA ILE A 72 -0.13 -7.01 -1.02
C ILE A 72 0.09 -6.43 -2.42
N PHE A 73 0.97 -7.03 -3.21
CA PHE A 73 1.25 -6.58 -4.58
C PHE A 73 -0.01 -6.60 -5.45
N GLU A 74 -0.75 -7.71 -5.49
CA GLU A 74 -2.02 -7.83 -6.21
C GLU A 74 -3.05 -6.81 -5.72
N GLY A 75 -3.16 -6.63 -4.41
CA GLY A 75 -4.06 -5.65 -3.81
C GLY A 75 -3.74 -4.19 -4.20
N ARG A 76 -2.48 -3.89 -4.55
CA ARG A 76 -2.06 -2.56 -5.02
C ARG A 76 -2.30 -2.34 -6.51
N LEU A 77 -2.26 -3.41 -7.30
CA LEU A 77 -2.56 -3.36 -8.73
C LEU A 77 -4.03 -3.06 -9.00
N ILE A 78 -4.93 -3.52 -8.12
CA ILE A 78 -6.36 -3.35 -8.29
C ILE A 78 -6.75 -1.91 -7.89
N PRO A 79 -7.19 -1.05 -8.83
CA PRO A 79 -7.46 0.37 -8.55
C PRO A 79 -8.66 0.58 -7.61
N PHE A 80 -9.55 -0.41 -7.51
CA PHE A 80 -10.74 -0.36 -6.65
C PHE A 80 -10.44 -0.63 -5.17
N ILE A 81 -9.26 -1.16 -4.85
CA ILE A 81 -8.91 -1.47 -3.45
C ILE A 81 -8.24 -0.23 -2.84
N PRO A 82 -8.82 0.37 -1.79
CA PRO A 82 -8.21 1.51 -1.13
C PRO A 82 -6.85 1.15 -0.54
N SER A 83 -5.85 1.99 -0.80
CA SER A 83 -4.47 1.82 -0.30
C SER A 83 -4.39 1.62 1.21
N GLY A 84 -5.24 2.32 1.97
CA GLY A 84 -5.35 2.19 3.42
C GLY A 84 -5.78 0.79 3.88
N PHE A 85 -6.65 0.12 3.12
CA PHE A 85 -7.13 -1.23 3.45
C PHE A 85 -6.00 -2.25 3.30
N VAL A 86 -5.25 -2.17 2.20
CA VAL A 86 -4.07 -3.03 1.97
C VAL A 86 -3.01 -2.80 3.05
N THR A 87 -2.71 -1.53 3.38
CA THR A 87 -1.75 -1.19 4.44
C THR A 87 -2.19 -1.73 5.80
N LEU A 88 -3.48 -1.59 6.15
CA LEU A 88 -4.02 -2.09 7.40
C LEU A 88 -3.92 -3.61 7.48
N ALA A 89 -4.40 -4.34 6.46
CA ALA A 89 -4.32 -5.79 6.39
C ALA A 89 -2.87 -6.29 6.47
N ALA A 90 -1.95 -5.63 5.76
CA ALA A 90 -0.53 -5.94 5.84
C ALA A 90 0.04 -5.67 7.24
N SER A 91 -0.34 -4.57 7.89
CA SER A 91 0.21 -4.17 9.20
C SER A 91 -0.12 -5.15 10.31
N ILE A 92 -1.31 -5.76 10.27
CA ILE A 92 -1.77 -6.77 11.24
C ILE A 92 -1.24 -8.18 10.93
N SER A 93 -0.77 -8.41 9.71
CA SER A 93 -0.10 -9.66 9.34
C SER A 93 1.29 -9.79 9.94
N ASN A 94 1.90 -10.96 9.79
CA ASN A 94 3.30 -11.22 10.13
C ASN A 94 4.26 -10.98 8.96
N VAL A 95 3.88 -10.19 7.95
CA VAL A 95 4.78 -9.78 6.86
C VAL A 95 5.98 -9.00 7.38
N ASN A 96 7.16 -9.24 6.79
CA ASN A 96 8.34 -8.42 7.03
C ASN A 96 8.16 -7.03 6.38
N LYS A 97 8.65 -5.99 7.05
CA LYS A 97 8.74 -4.61 6.57
C LYS A 97 9.30 -4.52 5.14
N PHE A 98 10.39 -5.23 4.85
CA PHE A 98 11.02 -5.21 3.53
C PHE A 98 10.12 -5.77 2.44
N ILE A 99 9.44 -6.90 2.72
CA ILE A 99 8.50 -7.51 1.78
C ILE A 99 7.32 -6.56 1.51
N PHE A 100 6.81 -5.89 2.55
CA PHE A 100 5.76 -4.89 2.39
C PHE A 100 6.18 -3.72 1.51
N VAL A 101 7.38 -3.17 1.72
CA VAL A 101 7.92 -2.05 0.95
C VAL A 101 8.09 -2.44 -0.52
N ILE A 102 8.75 -3.57 -0.79
CA ILE A 102 8.99 -4.06 -2.16
C ILE A 102 7.66 -4.32 -2.87
N ALA A 103 6.74 -5.06 -2.24
CA ALA A 103 5.44 -5.36 -2.82
C ALA A 103 4.61 -4.09 -3.08
N THR A 104 4.66 -3.12 -2.18
CA THR A 104 3.95 -1.84 -2.34
C THR A 104 4.56 -1.00 -3.45
N PHE A 105 5.89 -0.87 -3.48
CA PHE A 105 6.61 -0.09 -4.48
C PHE A 105 6.31 -0.62 -5.89
N PHE A 106 6.55 -1.90 -6.15
CA PHE A 106 6.27 -2.48 -7.47
C PHE A 106 4.78 -2.55 -7.79
N GLY A 107 3.93 -2.81 -6.81
CA GLY A 107 2.48 -2.90 -7.01
C GLY A 107 1.83 -1.56 -7.37
N LYS A 108 2.47 -0.44 -7.02
CA LYS A 108 1.98 0.91 -7.32
C LYS A 108 2.45 1.48 -8.65
N ILE A 109 3.52 0.92 -9.23
CA ILE A 109 4.06 1.40 -10.52
C ILE A 109 2.98 1.46 -11.60
N PRO A 110 2.17 0.41 -11.86
CA PRO A 110 1.17 0.46 -12.92
C PRO A 110 0.07 1.51 -12.66
N SER A 111 -0.36 1.65 -11.41
CA SER A 111 -1.41 2.62 -11.05
C SER A 111 -0.92 4.06 -11.22
N ILE A 112 0.27 4.40 -10.72
CA ILE A 112 0.81 5.75 -10.83
C ILE A 112 1.20 6.06 -12.28
N ALA A 113 1.63 5.06 -13.06
CA ALA A 113 1.89 5.24 -14.48
C ALA A 113 0.60 5.57 -15.25
N LEU A 114 -0.52 4.89 -14.94
CA LEU A 114 -1.83 5.22 -15.50
C LEU A 114 -2.29 6.61 -15.08
N GLU A 115 -2.18 6.97 -13.79
CA GLU A 115 -2.49 8.31 -13.29
C GLU A 115 -1.64 9.39 -13.99
N ALA A 116 -0.38 9.08 -14.27
CA ALA A 116 0.54 9.98 -14.94
C ALA A 116 0.22 10.20 -16.42
N LEU A 117 -0.17 9.14 -17.13
CA LEU A 117 -0.64 9.23 -18.50
C LEU A 117 -1.94 10.05 -18.57
N ILE A 118 -2.91 9.75 -17.70
CA ILE A 118 -4.22 10.44 -17.68
C ILE A 118 -4.07 11.93 -17.33
N SER A 119 -3.09 12.31 -16.49
CA SER A 119 -2.90 13.70 -16.09
C SER A 119 -2.10 14.54 -17.10
N TYR A 120 -1.44 13.91 -18.07
CA TYR A 120 -0.60 14.59 -19.06
C TYR A 120 -1.34 14.88 -20.38
N ASP A 121 -2.41 14.13 -20.68
CA ASP A 121 -3.37 14.46 -21.75
C ASP A 121 -4.43 15.48 -21.28
#